data_AF-A0A2I2YPD5-F1
#
_entry.id   AF-A0A2I2YPD5-F1
#
_cell.length_a   1.000
_cell.length_b   1.000
_cell.length_c   1.000
_cell.angle_alpha   90.00
_cell.angle_beta   90.00
_cell.angle_gamma   90.00
#
_symmetry.space_group_name_H-M   'P 1'
#
loop_
_entity.id
_entity.type
_entity.pdbx_description
1 polymer ?
#
loop_
_entity_poly.entity_id
_entity_poly.type
_entity_poly.pdbx_seq_one_letter_code
_entity_poly.pdbx_strand_id
1 'polypeptide(L)'
;MGKEKTHINIVVTGHVDSDKSTTTGHLNYKCGSINKRTTEKFEKEAAEMGKGSFKEAWVLDKLKAERERGITIDTSLWKFETSKRLLELARSPNLPRKLKRLNEYYP
;
A
#
# COMPACT_ATOMS: atom_id res chain seq x y z
N MET A 1 2.14 24.47 21.49
CA MET A 1 2.77 24.14 20.19
C MET A 1 2.85 22.62 20.07
N GLY A 2 2.13 22.01 19.13
CA GLY A 2 2.24 20.58 18.88
C GLY A 2 3.65 20.27 18.39
N LYS A 3 4.36 19.34 19.03
CA LYS A 3 5.68 18.90 18.56
C LYS A 3 5.53 18.40 17.13
N GLU A 4 6.36 18.94 16.23
CA GLU A 4 6.45 18.49 14.85
C GLU A 4 6.78 16.99 14.85
N LYS A 5 5.90 16.19 14.23
CA LYS A 5 6.06 14.73 14.21
C LYS A 5 7.15 14.39 13.21
N THR A 6 8.09 13.53 13.60
CA THR A 6 9.14 13.08 12.70
C THR A 6 8.54 12.33 11.50
N HIS A 7 8.91 12.75 10.30
CA HIS A 7 8.56 12.10 9.04
C HIS A 7 9.51 10.93 8.77
N ILE A 8 8.97 9.76 8.43
CA ILE A 8 9.76 8.59 8.06
C ILE A 8 9.20 8.00 6.77
N ASN A 9 10.09 7.79 5.80
CA ASN A 9 9.79 7.11 4.55
C ASN A 9 10.20 5.64 4.66
N ILE A 10 9.29 4.74 4.33
CA ILE A 10 9.44 3.29 4.41
C ILE A 10 9.23 2.70 3.03
N VAL A 11 10.14 1.85 2.58
CA VAL A 11 10.03 1.13 1.31
C VAL A 11 9.92 -0.36 1.59
N VAL A 12 8.85 -1.00 1.13
CA VAL A 12 8.63 -2.44 1.30
C VAL A 12 9.19 -3.20 0.09
N THR A 13 10.11 -4.13 0.35
CA THR A 13 10.86 -4.87 -0.67
C THR A 13 10.89 -6.36 -0.35
N GLY A 14 11.17 -7.22 -1.34
CA GLY A 14 11.20 -8.68 -1.17
C GLY A 14 10.72 -9.43 -2.42
N HIS A 15 10.81 -10.77 -2.38
CA HIS A 15 10.47 -11.65 -3.50
C HIS A 15 9.00 -11.52 -3.93
N VAL A 16 8.68 -11.82 -5.20
CA VAL A 16 7.34 -11.58 -5.78
C VAL A 16 6.23 -12.21 -4.95
N ASP A 17 6.46 -13.43 -4.45
CA ASP A 17 5.50 -14.21 -3.66
C ASP A 17 5.57 -13.98 -2.14
N SER A 18 6.27 -12.95 -1.67
CA SER A 18 6.40 -12.64 -0.23
C SER A 18 5.24 -11.82 0.35
N ASP A 19 4.10 -11.73 -0.33
CA ASP A 19 2.88 -11.06 0.18
C ASP A 19 3.07 -9.63 0.70
N LYS A 20 3.99 -8.88 0.06
CA LYS A 20 4.32 -7.49 0.40
C LYS A 20 3.09 -6.58 0.35
N SER A 21 2.25 -6.78 -0.67
CA SER A 21 1.02 -6.02 -0.89
C SER A 21 -0.01 -6.29 0.20
N THR A 22 -0.15 -7.55 0.61
CA THR A 22 -1.02 -7.99 1.71
C THR A 22 -0.61 -7.35 3.02
N THR A 23 0.68 -7.44 3.37
CA THR A 23 1.22 -6.84 4.60
C THR A 23 1.03 -5.32 4.62
N THR A 24 1.31 -4.65 3.50
CA THR A 24 1.18 -3.20 3.37
C THR A 24 -0.29 -2.75 3.47
N GLY A 25 -1.20 -3.47 2.81
CA GLY A 25 -2.63 -3.18 2.85
C GLY A 25 -3.22 -3.36 4.25
N HIS A 26 -2.81 -4.44 4.92
CA HIS A 26 -3.21 -4.72 6.30
C HIS A 26 -2.69 -3.67 7.30
N LEU A 27 -1.47 -3.13 7.09
CA LEU A 27 -0.96 -2.00 7.88
C LEU A 27 -1.85 -0.75 7.70
N ASN A 28 -2.17 -0.39 6.46
CA ASN A 28 -3.05 0.77 6.20
C ASN A 28 -4.45 0.57 6.82
N TYR A 29 -4.97 -0.66 6.81
CA TYR A 29 -6.23 -0.98 7.47
C TYR A 29 -6.16 -0.79 8.99
N LYS A 30 -5.13 -1.35 9.64
CA LYS A 30 -4.94 -1.23 11.09
C LYS A 30 -4.61 0.18 11.56
N CYS A 31 -3.88 0.95 10.76
CA CYS A 31 -3.51 2.33 11.07
C CYS A 31 -4.66 3.33 10.82
N GLY A 32 -5.83 2.86 10.40
CA GLY A 32 -7.01 3.71 10.22
C GLY A 32 -6.90 4.67 9.04
N SER A 33 -5.96 4.44 8.12
CA SER A 33 -5.77 5.27 6.92
C SER A 33 -6.94 5.15 5.94
N ILE A 34 -7.78 4.12 6.11
CA ILE A 34 -8.90 3.80 5.23
C ILE A 34 -10.16 3.66 6.07
N ASN A 35 -11.23 4.28 5.59
CA ASN A 35 -12.52 4.24 6.25
C ASN A 35 -13.16 2.84 6.12
N LYS A 36 -13.90 2.40 7.14
CA LYS A 36 -14.54 1.06 7.18
C LYS A 36 -15.44 0.82 5.98
N ARG A 37 -16.23 1.82 5.58
CA ARG A 37 -17.11 1.76 4.39
C ARG A 37 -16.34 1.47 3.09
N THR A 38 -15.15 2.04 2.95
CA THR A 38 -14.30 1.81 1.77
C THR A 38 -13.70 0.40 1.81
N THR A 39 -13.37 -0.09 3.00
CA THR A 39 -12.89 -1.47 3.18
C THR A 39 -13.97 -2.47 2.81
N GLU A 40 -15.18 -2.33 3.35
CA GLU A 40 -16.31 -3.21 3.02
C GLU A 40 -16.62 -3.23 1.52
N LYS A 41 -16.53 -2.06 0.86
CA LYS A 41 -16.66 -1.97 -0.59
C LYS A 41 -15.58 -2.79 -1.32
N PHE A 42 -14.32 -2.68 -0.91
CA PHE A 42 -13.23 -3.43 -1.52
C PHE A 42 -13.31 -4.93 -1.23
N GLU A 43 -13.74 -5.33 -0.04
CA GLU A 43 -13.98 -6.74 0.29
C GLU A 43 -15.07 -7.33 -0.62
N LYS A 44 -16.15 -6.59 -0.86
CA LYS A 44 -17.21 -7.01 -1.77
C LYS A 44 -16.74 -7.11 -3.22
N GLU A 45 -16.03 -6.09 -3.73
CA GLU A 45 -15.46 -6.11 -5.08
C GLU A 45 -14.47 -7.28 -5.28
N ALA A 46 -13.61 -7.52 -4.30
CA ALA A 46 -12.65 -8.63 -4.35
C ALA A 46 -13.38 -9.99 -4.33
N ALA A 47 -14.43 -10.13 -3.53
CA ALA A 47 -15.26 -11.34 -3.49
C ALA A 47 -16.01 -11.58 -4.81
N GLU A 48 -16.60 -10.53 -5.40
CA GLU A 48 -17.29 -10.60 -6.71
C GLU A 48 -16.34 -11.01 -7.84
N MET A 49 -15.06 -10.64 -7.75
CA MET A 49 -14.02 -11.05 -8.70
C MET A 49 -13.37 -12.41 -8.40
N GLY A 50 -13.88 -13.15 -7.40
CA GLY A 50 -13.33 -14.45 -7.00
C GLY A 50 -11.95 -14.37 -6.32
N LYS A 51 -11.56 -13.19 -5.85
CA LYS A 51 -10.25 -12.87 -5.26
C LYS A 51 -10.35 -12.38 -3.83
N GLY A 52 -11.29 -12.92 -3.05
CA GLY A 52 -11.52 -12.51 -1.66
C GLY A 52 -10.28 -12.59 -0.76
N SER A 53 -9.33 -13.48 -1.06
CA SER A 53 -8.04 -13.57 -0.36
C SER A 53 -7.12 -12.36 -0.56
N PHE A 54 -7.29 -11.59 -1.64
CA PHE A 54 -6.50 -10.40 -1.98
C PHE A 54 -7.13 -9.08 -1.49
N LYS A 55 -8.15 -9.15 -0.63
CA LYS A 55 -8.88 -7.98 -0.14
C LYS A 55 -8.00 -6.88 0.45
N GLU A 56 -6.91 -7.26 1.12
CA GLU A 56 -5.96 -6.33 1.72
C GLU A 56 -5.09 -5.64 0.66
N ALA A 57 -4.67 -6.35 -0.39
CA ALA A 57 -3.94 -5.77 -1.51
C ALA A 57 -4.82 -4.83 -2.36
N TRP A 58 -6.13 -5.05 -2.38
CA TRP A 58 -7.13 -4.27 -3.14
C TRP A 58 -7.16 -2.78 -2.78
N VAL A 59 -6.78 -2.48 -1.54
CA VAL A 59 -6.56 -1.12 -1.04
C VAL A 59 -5.49 -0.39 -1.84
N LEU A 60 -4.41 -1.09 -2.18
CA LEU A 60 -3.23 -0.53 -2.84
C LEU A 60 -3.36 -0.57 -4.36
N ASP A 61 -4.06 -1.58 -4.88
CA ASP A 61 -4.23 -1.83 -6.30
C ASP A 61 -5.31 -0.92 -6.89
N LYS A 62 -4.86 0.15 -7.55
CA LYS A 62 -5.74 1.14 -8.19
C LYS A 62 -6.06 0.76 -9.63
N LEU A 63 -5.20 0.00 -10.29
CA LEU A 63 -5.38 -0.37 -11.69
C LEU A 63 -6.26 -1.62 -11.80
N LYS A 64 -7.20 -1.61 -12.76
CA LYS A 64 -8.03 -2.78 -13.08
C LYS A 64 -7.17 -4.00 -13.44
N ALA A 65 -6.09 -3.78 -14.19
CA ALA A 65 -5.15 -4.82 -14.58
C ALA A 65 -4.41 -5.46 -13.38
N GLU A 66 -4.12 -4.70 -12.32
CA GLU A 66 -3.52 -5.24 -11.09
C GLU A 66 -4.52 -6.18 -10.39
N ARG A 67 -5.77 -5.73 -10.24
CA ARG A 67 -6.85 -6.50 -9.63
C ARG A 67 -7.17 -7.78 -10.42
N GLU A 68 -7.26 -7.67 -11.75
CA GLU A 68 -7.53 -8.81 -12.64
C GLU A 68 -6.39 -9.84 -12.64
N ARG A 69 -5.13 -9.40 -12.60
CA ARG A 69 -3.97 -10.31 -12.66
C ARG A 69 -3.46 -10.76 -11.28
N GLY A 70 -3.81 -10.04 -10.21
CA GLY A 70 -3.31 -10.33 -8.86
C GLY A 70 -1.82 -10.01 -8.69
N ILE A 71 -1.28 -9.14 -9.56
CA ILE A 71 0.13 -8.71 -9.50
C ILE A 71 0.19 -7.20 -9.39
N THR A 72 1.17 -6.71 -8.64
CA THR A 72 1.45 -5.28 -8.54
C THR A 72 2.14 -4.80 -9.81
N ILE A 73 1.60 -3.77 -10.45
CA ILE A 73 2.11 -3.18 -11.70
C ILE A 73 2.67 -1.79 -11.42
N ASP A 74 1.96 -1.00 -10.62
CA ASP A 74 2.33 0.37 -10.32
C ASP A 74 2.87 0.57 -8.90
N THR A 75 3.61 1.66 -8.74
CA THR A 75 4.16 2.07 -7.46
C THR A 75 3.12 2.90 -6.73
N SER A 76 2.79 2.50 -5.49
CA SER A 76 1.80 3.20 -4.67
C SER A 76 2.48 3.81 -3.45
N LEU A 77 2.16 5.08 -3.18
CA LEU A 77 2.57 5.81 -1.98
C LEU A 77 1.37 5.97 -1.06
N TRP A 78 1.55 5.63 0.22
CA TRP A 78 0.52 5.75 1.24
C TRP A 78 1.07 6.47 2.46
N LYS A 79 0.29 7.39 3.00
CA LYS A 79 0.66 8.19 4.18
C LYS A 79 -0.26 7.82 5.33
N PHE A 80 0.33 7.57 6.49
CA PHE A 80 -0.43 7.32 7.71
C PHE A 80 0.27 7.90 8.92
N GLU A 81 -0.51 8.25 9.92
CA GLU A 81 -0.03 8.92 11.11
C GLU A 81 -0.14 7.99 12.32
N THR A 82 0.89 8.03 13.16
CA THR A 82 0.89 7.39 14.47
C THR A 82 0.87 8.46 15.55
N SER A 83 0.74 8.05 16.81
CA SER A 83 0.77 9.00 17.94
C SER A 83 2.04 9.86 17.98
N LYS A 84 3.16 9.37 17.43
CA LYS A 84 4.48 10.02 17.53
C LYS A 84 5.11 10.42 16.18
N ARG A 85 4.70 9.82 15.06
CA ARG A 85 5.41 9.93 13.77
C ARG A 85 4.43 9.98 12.60
N LEU A 86 4.82 10.69 11.54
CA LEU A 86 4.18 10.57 10.23
C LEU A 86 4.97 9.56 9.40
N LEU A 87 4.29 8.55 8.90
CA LEU A 87 4.89 7.48 8.11
C LEU A 87 4.38 7.55 6.67
N GLU A 88 5.30 7.43 5.73
CA GLU A 88 5.00 7.31 4.31
C GLU A 88 5.56 5.99 3.80
N LEU A 89 4.69 5.16 3.24
CA LEU A 89 5.00 3.81 2.81
C LEU A 89 4.89 3.71 1.29
N ALA A 90 6.01 3.38 0.66
CA ALA A 90 6.14 3.13 -0.76
C ALA A 90 6.16 1.62 -1.04
N ARG A 91 5.28 1.19 -1.94
CA ARG A 91 5.27 -0.16 -2.50
C ARG A 91 5.71 -0.09 -3.96
N SER A 92 6.65 -0.93 -4.36
CA SER A 92 7.08 -1.05 -5.75
C SER A 92 7.27 -2.52 -6.13
N PRO A 93 6.77 -2.97 -7.30
CA PRO A 93 6.95 -4.35 -7.75
C PRO A 93 8.38 -4.65 -8.20
N ASN A 94 9.13 -3.65 -8.68
CA ASN A 94 10.49 -3.80 -9.18
C ASN A 94 11.34 -2.60 -8.73
N LEU A 95 11.85 -2.68 -7.50
CA LEU A 95 12.68 -1.63 -6.91
C LEU A 95 13.95 -1.31 -7.70
N PRO A 96 14.74 -2.29 -8.22
CA PRO A 96 16.00 -1.99 -8.90
C PRO A 96 15.84 -1.07 -10.12
N ARG A 97 14.75 -1.21 -10.87
CA ARG A 97 14.48 -0.38 -12.07
C ARG A 97 13.81 0.95 -11.75
N LYS A 98 13.06 1.05 -10.64
CA LYS A 98 12.32 2.26 -10.25
C LYS A 98 12.98 3.09 -9.14
N LEU A 99 14.14 2.68 -8.61
CA LEU A 99 14.91 3.44 -7.62
C LEU A 99 15.25 4.87 -8.08
N LYS A 100 15.50 5.08 -9.39
CA LYS A 100 15.67 6.45 -9.94
C LYS A 100 14.46 7.34 -9.66
N ARG A 101 13.23 6.82 -9.83
CA ARG A 101 12.00 7.57 -9.55
C ARG A 101 11.78 7.79 -8.04
N LEU A 102 12.24 6.88 -7.19
CA LEU A 102 12.14 7.06 -5.74
C LEU A 102 13.11 8.15 -5.24
N ASN A 103 14.33 8.22 -5.77
CA ASN A 103 15.26 9.31 -5.46
C ASN A 103 14.78 10.68 -5.99
N GLU A 104 13.96 10.71 -7.05
CA GLU A 104 13.31 11.96 -7.51
C GLU A 104 12.14 12.39 -6.60
N TYR A 105 11.44 11.44 -5.97
CA TYR A 105 10.31 11.72 -5.06
C TYR A 105 10.74 11.97 -3.61
N TYR A 106 11.88 11.44 -3.20
CA TYR A 106 12.45 11.58 -1.85
C TYR A 106 13.89 12.11 -1.96
N PRO A 107 14.10 13.43 -2.07
CA PRO A 107 15.42 14.05 -2.03
C PRO A 107 16.10 13.92 -0.66
#